data_AF-E2Q6J8-F1
#
_entry.id   AF-E2Q6J8-F1
#
_cell.length_a   1.000
_cell.length_b   1.000
_cell.length_c   1.000
_cell.angle_alpha   90.00
_cell.angle_beta   90.00
_cell.angle_gamma   90.00
#
_symmetry.space_group_name_H-M   'P 1'
#
loop_
_entity.id
_entity.type
_entity.pdbx_description
1 polymer ?
#
loop_
_entity_poly.entity_id
_entity_poly.type
_entity_poly.pdbx_seq_one_letter_code
_entity_poly.pdbx_strand_id
1 'polypeptide(L)'
;MFEHVWRGTGGCGPRCPTRPRIGRRVPASVHRALAARPGAAILTSPLVTCRWLGVIIFLSPGTRGTLTMTTSPDVVDAADPVGAAVDGLPSATLGGDKKGSIEQLALLFFIVVPFLALAASVPLAWGWGVSWLDLGLLVGMYFLGCHGITIGFHRYFTHGAFKARRPLRIALAVAGSLAVEGPLVRWVADHRKHHRFSDEEGDPHSPWRYGESVPALLKGLWWAHIGWMFDSERTSQHKYAPDLIKDPALRRISRDFVWWTVLSLAIPPLAGWAVTGTWQGAATAFFWGSLVRVALLHHVTWSINSICHAVGRRPFRSRDRSGNVWWLAVLSCGESWHNLHHADPTSARHGVLRGQLDSSARLIRWFERLGWAYDVRWPSAARIDARRSTTAPDTA
;
A
#
# COMPACT_ATOMS: atom_id res chain seq x y z
N MET A 1 -29.18 4.03 -35.09
CA MET A 1 -30.14 3.07 -35.65
C MET A 1 -30.36 2.03 -34.54
N PHE A 2 -31.14 2.29 -33.48
CA PHE A 2 -32.63 2.23 -33.40
C PHE A 2 -33.12 0.97 -34.16
N GLU A 3 -33.85 -0.01 -33.60
CA GLU A 3 -34.94 0.05 -32.63
C GLU A 3 -35.42 -1.38 -32.25
N HIS A 4 -36.15 -1.49 -31.13
CA HIS A 4 -37.21 -2.46 -30.78
C HIS A 4 -36.88 -3.97 -30.63
N VAL A 5 -37.40 -4.72 -29.64
CA VAL A 5 -38.84 -4.90 -29.31
C VAL A 5 -39.06 -5.21 -27.81
N TRP A 6 -40.12 -4.61 -27.26
CA TRP A 6 -40.75 -4.89 -25.97
C TRP A 6 -42.23 -5.28 -26.25
N ARG A 7 -42.72 -6.40 -25.70
CA ARG A 7 -44.14 -6.75 -25.42
C ARG A 7 -44.07 -7.80 -24.28
N GLY A 8 -44.64 -7.64 -23.08
CA GLY A 8 -46.07 -7.54 -22.72
C GLY A 8 -46.69 -8.96 -22.75
N THR A 9 -47.31 -9.56 -21.73
CA THR A 9 -48.25 -9.07 -20.70
C THR A 9 -48.71 -10.23 -19.76
N GLY A 10 -49.17 -9.90 -18.54
CA GLY A 10 -50.18 -10.62 -17.72
C GLY A 10 -49.67 -11.73 -16.78
N GLY A 11 -50.06 -11.87 -15.50
CA GLY A 11 -51.00 -11.17 -14.61
C GLY A 11 -51.07 -11.89 -13.24
N CYS A 12 -51.45 -11.14 -12.18
CA CYS A 12 -52.10 -11.47 -10.88
C CYS A 12 -51.90 -12.88 -10.23
N GLY A 13 -51.58 -13.09 -8.95
CA GLY A 13 -51.71 -12.29 -7.72
C GLY A 13 -51.15 -13.07 -6.49
N PRO A 14 -51.39 -12.61 -5.24
CA PRO A 14 -50.44 -12.77 -4.13
C PRO A 14 -50.76 -13.91 -3.16
N ARG A 15 -49.74 -14.53 -2.57
CA ARG A 15 -49.87 -15.27 -1.29
C ARG A 15 -48.71 -14.96 -0.34
N CYS A 16 -49.07 -14.24 0.70
CA CYS A 16 -48.31 -14.02 1.93
C CYS A 16 -48.49 -15.25 2.84
N PRO A 17 -47.43 -15.75 3.50
CA PRO A 17 -47.59 -16.53 4.73
C PRO A 17 -47.15 -15.71 5.94
N THR A 18 -48.16 -15.29 6.69
CA THR A 18 -48.25 -15.16 8.16
C THR A 18 -46.99 -15.45 9.02
N ARG A 19 -46.65 -14.45 9.85
CA ARG A 19 -45.85 -14.58 11.09
C ARG A 19 -46.47 -15.58 12.08
N PRO A 20 -45.65 -16.30 12.86
CA PRO A 20 -46.06 -16.76 14.19
C PRO A 20 -45.72 -15.70 15.25
N ARG A 21 -46.73 -15.29 16.02
CA ARG A 21 -46.58 -14.69 17.35
C ARG A 21 -46.15 -15.80 18.32
N ILE A 22 -45.02 -15.63 19.02
CA ILE A 22 -44.78 -16.26 20.31
C ILE A 22 -44.46 -15.15 21.30
N GLY A 23 -45.27 -15.08 22.35
CA GLY A 23 -45.11 -14.12 23.44
C GLY A 23 -44.61 -14.79 24.72
N ARG A 24 -44.12 -13.92 25.61
CA ARG A 24 -43.84 -14.11 27.05
C ARG A 24 -42.57 -14.97 27.32
N ARG A 25 -41.64 -14.62 28.22
CA ARG A 25 -41.70 -13.82 29.46
C ARG A 25 -40.35 -13.11 29.69
N VAL A 26 -40.41 -11.87 30.18
CA VAL A 26 -39.32 -11.17 30.86
C VAL A 26 -39.54 -11.36 32.37
N PRO A 27 -38.52 -11.68 33.18
CA PRO A 27 -38.58 -11.46 34.62
C PRO A 27 -38.05 -10.07 34.97
N ALA A 28 -38.82 -9.36 35.79
CA ALA A 28 -38.44 -8.11 36.45
C ALA A 28 -37.98 -8.37 37.89
N SER A 29 -37.44 -7.31 38.52
CA SER A 29 -36.99 -7.12 39.92
C SER A 29 -35.48 -7.37 40.12
N VAL A 30 -34.71 -6.51 40.83
CA VAL A 30 -35.00 -5.77 42.07
C VAL A 30 -34.26 -4.41 42.15
N HIS A 31 -34.90 -3.48 42.88
CA HIS A 31 -34.59 -2.10 43.29
C HIS A 31 -33.24 -1.78 43.99
N ARG A 32 -32.74 -0.55 43.78
CA ARG A 32 -32.61 0.60 44.75
C ARG A 32 -31.56 1.59 44.22
N ALA A 33 -31.92 2.83 43.84
CA ALA A 33 -32.19 4.02 44.67
C ALA A 33 -30.93 4.71 45.23
N LEU A 34 -30.70 5.96 44.79
CA LEU A 34 -30.21 7.16 45.50
C LEU A 34 -29.86 8.21 44.42
N ALA A 35 -30.74 9.18 44.13
CA ALA A 35 -30.95 10.43 44.85
C ALA A 35 -30.30 11.61 44.10
N ALA A 36 -31.16 12.43 43.51
CA ALA A 36 -30.85 13.73 42.92
C ALA A 36 -30.65 14.79 44.02
N ARG A 37 -29.81 15.81 43.75
CA ARG A 37 -30.12 17.20 44.11
C ARG A 37 -29.50 18.22 43.13
N PRO A 38 -30.11 19.41 42.98
CA PRO A 38 -29.96 20.30 41.82
C PRO A 38 -29.40 21.71 42.16
N GLY A 39 -29.20 22.54 41.13
CA GLY A 39 -29.03 24.00 41.22
C GLY A 39 -27.86 24.48 40.35
N ALA A 40 -27.90 25.58 39.61
CA ALA A 40 -28.91 26.59 39.33
C ALA A 40 -28.48 27.30 38.04
N ALA A 41 -29.38 28.08 37.45
CA ALA A 41 -29.32 28.53 36.07
C ALA A 41 -29.09 30.06 35.94
N ILE A 42 -28.71 30.47 34.72
CA ILE A 42 -28.98 31.77 34.03
C ILE A 42 -28.14 33.00 34.45
N LEU A 43 -27.40 33.61 33.51
CA LEU A 43 -27.73 34.91 32.87
C LEU A 43 -26.67 35.35 31.82
N THR A 44 -27.13 35.49 30.58
CA THR A 44 -26.93 36.59 29.61
C THR A 44 -25.55 37.24 29.38
N SER A 45 -25.11 37.21 28.11
CA SER A 45 -24.25 38.21 27.42
C SER A 45 -24.93 39.61 27.37
N PRO A 46 -24.33 40.73 26.86
CA PRO A 46 -23.15 40.83 25.98
C PRO A 46 -22.19 42.04 26.14
N LEU A 47 -21.12 42.02 25.32
CA LEU A 47 -20.45 43.14 24.64
C LEU A 47 -19.52 44.13 25.41
N VAL A 48 -18.31 44.28 24.84
CA VAL A 48 -17.57 45.54 24.53
C VAL A 48 -16.26 45.87 25.28
N THR A 49 -15.24 46.11 24.43
CA THR A 49 -14.02 46.95 24.52
C THR A 49 -12.70 46.45 25.12
N CYS A 50 -11.71 46.49 24.23
CA CYS A 50 -10.28 46.71 24.45
C CYS A 50 -9.96 47.75 25.52
N ARG A 51 -8.96 47.46 26.36
CA ARG A 51 -7.90 48.43 26.64
C ARG A 51 -6.63 47.75 27.13
N TRP A 52 -5.54 48.08 26.43
CA TRP A 52 -4.16 47.90 26.87
C TRP A 52 -3.89 48.74 28.12
N LEU A 53 -3.22 48.16 29.11
CA LEU A 53 -2.37 48.89 30.05
C LEU A 53 -1.34 47.92 30.62
N GLY A 54 -0.07 48.26 30.42
CA GLY A 54 1.08 47.50 30.87
C GLY A 54 1.25 47.56 32.39
N VAL A 55 1.87 46.52 32.91
CA VAL A 55 2.46 46.49 34.25
C VAL A 55 3.88 45.96 34.12
N ILE A 56 4.81 46.83 34.49
CA ILE A 56 6.24 46.57 34.70
C ILE A 56 6.37 45.80 36.02
N ILE A 57 7.06 44.66 36.02
CA ILE A 57 7.49 43.98 37.25
C ILE A 57 9.02 43.83 37.24
N PHE A 58 9.60 44.26 38.36
CA PHE A 58 11.01 44.26 38.71
C PHE A 58 11.66 42.87 38.62
N LEU A 59 12.89 42.84 38.08
CA LEU A 59 13.82 41.72 38.10
C LEU A 59 14.48 41.58 39.49
N SER A 60 14.53 40.36 40.01
CA SER A 60 15.50 39.93 41.03
C SER A 60 16.09 38.57 40.62
N PRO A 61 17.39 38.31 40.83
CA PRO A 61 18.08 37.18 40.21
C PRO A 61 18.03 35.94 41.09
N GLY A 62 17.62 34.80 40.53
CA GLY A 62 17.61 33.53 41.24
C GLY A 62 17.57 32.33 40.29
N THR A 63 18.71 31.64 40.18
CA THR A 63 18.88 30.23 39.77
C THR A 63 18.22 29.75 38.47
N ARG A 64 19.07 29.56 37.43
CA ARG A 64 18.71 28.80 36.22
C ARG A 64 18.54 27.32 36.56
N GLY A 65 17.28 26.88 36.69
CA GLY A 65 16.90 25.48 36.57
C GLY A 65 16.37 25.22 35.17
N THR A 66 17.16 24.55 34.33
CA THR A 66 16.73 24.10 33.01
C THR A 66 15.75 22.94 33.20
N LEU A 67 14.44 23.18 33.04
CA LEU A 67 13.46 22.11 32.89
C LEU A 67 13.60 21.50 31.50
N THR A 68 14.57 20.59 31.34
CA THR A 68 14.56 19.60 30.27
C THR A 68 13.37 18.66 30.51
N MET A 69 12.32 18.77 29.70
CA MET A 69 11.40 17.65 29.52
C MET A 69 12.16 16.56 28.77
N THR A 70 12.77 15.64 29.52
CA THR A 70 13.20 14.35 29.00
C THR A 70 11.96 13.50 28.77
N THR A 71 11.50 13.40 27.53
CA THR A 71 10.63 12.29 27.15
C THR A 71 11.49 11.03 27.13
N SER A 72 11.41 10.23 28.18
CA SER A 72 12.00 8.89 28.20
C SER A 72 11.46 8.08 27.03
N PRO A 73 12.31 7.43 26.21
CA PRO A 73 11.89 6.58 25.10
C PRO A 73 11.29 5.23 25.56
N ASP A 74 11.21 4.98 26.86
CA ASP A 74 11.00 3.65 27.43
C ASP A 74 9.55 3.11 27.40
N VAL A 75 8.62 3.78 26.71
CA VAL A 75 7.20 3.34 26.67
C VAL A 75 6.85 2.56 25.39
N VAL A 76 7.76 2.41 24.42
CA VAL A 76 7.47 1.72 23.13
C VAL A 76 8.09 0.32 23.01
N ASP A 77 8.93 -0.09 23.95
CA ASP A 77 9.53 -1.44 23.97
C ASP A 77 8.92 -2.32 25.06
N ALA A 78 7.61 -2.55 24.99
CA ALA A 78 7.09 -3.81 25.51
C ALA A 78 7.63 -4.92 24.61
N ALA A 79 8.63 -5.64 25.10
CA ALA A 79 9.24 -6.77 24.40
C ALA A 79 8.15 -7.78 24.00
N ASP A 80 7.81 -7.81 22.70
CA ASP A 80 7.00 -8.86 22.13
C ASP A 80 7.77 -10.18 22.33
N PRO A 81 7.22 -11.18 23.06
CA PRO A 81 7.91 -12.46 23.29
C PRO A 81 8.16 -13.25 21.99
N VAL A 82 7.54 -12.82 20.88
CA VAL A 82 7.80 -13.33 19.53
C VAL A 82 9.14 -12.83 18.97
N GLY A 83 9.61 -11.63 19.34
CA GLY A 83 10.85 -11.01 18.86
C GLY A 83 12.11 -11.72 19.38
N ALA A 84 12.13 -12.08 20.67
CA ALA A 84 13.28 -12.72 21.31
C ALA A 84 13.69 -14.07 20.68
N ALA A 85 12.74 -14.80 20.06
CA ALA A 85 13.02 -16.06 19.37
C ALA A 85 13.58 -15.88 17.94
N VAL A 86 13.53 -14.66 17.38
CA VAL A 86 13.98 -14.37 16.01
C VAL A 86 15.35 -13.69 15.99
N ASP A 87 15.78 -13.07 17.09
CA ASP A 87 17.03 -12.30 17.19
C ASP A 87 18.31 -13.10 16.90
N GLY A 88 18.24 -14.44 16.95
CA GLY A 88 19.33 -15.33 16.55
C GLY A 88 19.38 -15.68 15.05
N LEU A 89 18.37 -15.32 14.25
CA LEU A 89 18.33 -15.64 12.83
C LEU A 89 19.04 -14.56 11.99
N PRO A 90 19.83 -14.96 10.97
CA PRO A 90 20.53 -14.00 10.12
C PRO A 90 19.55 -13.13 9.32
N SER A 91 19.92 -11.86 9.11
CA SER A 91 19.16 -10.93 8.29
C SER A 91 18.85 -11.52 6.90
N ALA A 92 17.62 -11.29 6.43
CA ALA A 92 17.17 -11.72 5.11
C ALA A 92 17.54 -10.75 3.98
N THR A 93 18.35 -9.73 4.29
CA THR A 93 18.96 -8.84 3.29
C THR A 93 20.47 -8.78 3.45
N LEU A 94 21.15 -8.45 2.36
CA LEU A 94 22.54 -7.98 2.45
C LEU A 94 22.54 -6.54 3.00
N GLY A 95 23.45 -6.24 3.93
CA GLY A 95 23.51 -4.94 4.64
C GLY A 95 22.78 -4.93 5.99
N GLY A 96 23.19 -3.99 6.85
CA GLY A 96 22.67 -3.83 8.21
C GLY A 96 21.37 -3.03 8.28
N ASP A 97 21.06 -2.54 9.48
CA ASP A 97 19.83 -1.77 9.77
C ASP A 97 19.93 -0.28 9.41
N LYS A 98 21.14 0.20 9.12
CA LYS A 98 21.39 1.55 8.61
C LYS A 98 21.94 1.49 7.19
N LYS A 99 21.51 2.43 6.34
CA LYS A 99 22.06 2.59 4.98
C LYS A 99 23.39 3.32 5.01
N GLY A 100 24.40 2.76 4.35
CA GLY A 100 25.70 3.42 4.15
C GLY A 100 25.68 4.41 2.99
N SER A 101 26.67 5.31 2.92
CA SER A 101 26.74 6.33 1.85
C SER A 101 26.84 5.73 0.43
N ILE A 102 27.50 4.58 0.28
CA ILE A 102 27.59 3.88 -1.01
C ILE A 102 26.22 3.36 -1.45
N GLU A 103 25.43 2.82 -0.52
CA GLU A 103 24.08 2.35 -0.81
C GLU A 103 23.15 3.51 -1.18
N GLN A 104 23.30 4.65 -0.51
CA GLN A 104 22.57 5.89 -0.82
C GLN A 104 22.90 6.40 -2.23
N LEU A 105 24.18 6.38 -2.61
CA LEU A 105 24.62 6.77 -3.94
C LEU A 105 24.10 5.79 -5.00
N ALA A 106 24.19 4.48 -4.75
CA ALA A 106 23.66 3.46 -5.65
C ALA A 106 22.14 3.61 -5.85
N LEU A 107 21.40 3.86 -4.77
CA LEU A 107 19.97 4.15 -4.81
C LEU A 107 19.66 5.39 -5.66
N LEU A 108 20.44 6.47 -5.50
CA LEU A 108 20.27 7.68 -6.29
C LEU A 108 20.42 7.39 -7.79
N PHE A 109 21.50 6.73 -8.20
CA PHE A 109 21.70 6.34 -9.61
C PHE A 109 20.58 5.45 -10.11
N PHE A 110 20.12 4.52 -9.28
CA PHE A 110 19.08 3.57 -9.62
C PHE A 110 17.70 4.21 -9.81
N ILE A 111 17.44 5.35 -9.17
CA ILE A 111 16.22 6.15 -9.41
C ILE A 111 16.41 7.08 -10.62
N VAL A 112 17.54 7.80 -10.68
CA VAL A 112 17.75 8.86 -11.68
C VAL A 112 17.94 8.31 -13.08
N VAL A 113 18.74 7.24 -13.27
CA VAL A 113 19.05 6.73 -14.62
C VAL A 113 17.80 6.21 -15.33
N PRO A 114 16.96 5.34 -14.73
CA PRO A 114 15.70 4.93 -15.36
C PRO A 114 14.74 6.10 -15.60
N PHE A 115 14.68 7.07 -14.68
CA PHE A 115 13.84 8.26 -14.85
C PHE A 115 14.26 9.11 -16.05
N LEU A 116 15.57 9.35 -16.21
CA LEU A 116 16.12 10.02 -17.40
C LEU A 116 15.85 9.23 -18.68
N ALA A 117 15.93 7.90 -18.64
CA ALA A 117 15.56 7.05 -19.77
C ALA A 117 14.06 7.17 -20.12
N LEU A 118 13.18 7.21 -19.11
CA LEU A 118 11.75 7.45 -19.31
C LEU A 118 11.50 8.83 -19.95
N ALA A 119 12.17 9.88 -19.48
CA ALA A 119 12.07 11.21 -20.10
C ALA A 119 12.59 11.20 -21.56
N ALA A 120 13.71 10.54 -21.82
CA ALA A 120 14.29 10.38 -23.16
C ALA A 120 13.43 9.49 -24.08
N SER A 121 12.54 8.66 -23.53
CA SER A 121 11.64 7.81 -24.31
C SER A 121 10.62 8.61 -25.13
N VAL A 122 10.24 9.81 -24.66
CA VAL A 122 9.24 10.67 -25.32
C VAL A 122 9.68 11.10 -26.73
N PRO A 123 10.87 11.70 -26.95
CA PRO A 123 11.33 12.00 -28.30
C PRO A 123 11.67 10.75 -29.13
N LEU A 124 12.17 9.68 -28.51
CA LEU A 124 12.54 8.45 -29.22
C LEU A 124 11.31 7.67 -29.73
N ALA A 125 10.18 7.71 -29.00
CA ALA A 125 8.93 7.12 -29.46
C ALA A 125 8.39 7.77 -30.76
N TRP A 126 8.89 8.94 -31.16
CA TRP A 126 8.45 9.69 -32.35
C TRP A 126 9.10 9.19 -33.66
N GLY A 127 9.12 7.87 -33.84
CA GLY A 127 9.49 7.22 -35.11
C GLY A 127 10.91 6.65 -35.20
N TRP A 128 11.70 6.67 -34.13
CA TRP A 128 13.08 6.18 -34.15
C TRP A 128 13.41 5.31 -32.93
N GLY A 129 13.69 4.01 -33.15
CA GLY A 129 14.25 3.15 -32.09
C GLY A 129 13.25 2.46 -31.16
N VAL A 130 12.00 2.27 -31.61
CA VAL A 130 11.03 1.37 -30.97
C VAL A 130 10.49 0.37 -31.99
N SER A 131 10.63 -0.92 -31.69
CA SER A 131 10.06 -2.02 -32.46
C SER A 131 8.93 -2.71 -31.71
N TRP A 132 8.15 -3.53 -32.40
CA TRP A 132 7.16 -4.40 -31.76
C TRP A 132 7.78 -5.39 -30.76
N LEU A 133 9.04 -5.79 -30.99
CA LEU A 133 9.79 -6.59 -30.04
C LEU A 133 10.06 -5.81 -28.74
N ASP A 134 10.51 -4.56 -28.85
CA ASP A 134 10.78 -3.71 -27.70
C ASP A 134 9.52 -3.46 -26.87
N LEU A 135 8.39 -3.18 -27.54
CA LEU A 135 7.09 -3.02 -26.88
C LEU A 135 6.63 -4.30 -26.20
N GLY A 136 6.80 -5.46 -26.85
CA GLY A 136 6.47 -6.76 -26.27
C GLY A 136 7.31 -7.07 -25.02
N LEU A 137 8.61 -6.78 -25.07
CA LEU A 137 9.52 -6.95 -23.93
C LEU A 137 9.19 -5.99 -22.79
N LEU A 138 8.93 -4.71 -23.09
CA LEU A 138 8.50 -3.72 -22.10
C LEU A 138 7.22 -4.19 -21.40
N VAL A 139 6.16 -4.47 -22.15
CA VAL A 139 4.85 -4.84 -21.59
C VAL A 139 4.94 -6.17 -20.84
N GLY A 140 5.59 -7.18 -21.42
CA GLY A 140 5.73 -8.50 -20.81
C GLY A 140 6.49 -8.45 -19.49
N MET A 141 7.66 -7.78 -19.47
CA MET A 141 8.47 -7.64 -18.26
C MET A 141 7.81 -6.70 -17.24
N TYR A 142 7.06 -5.68 -17.69
CA TYR A 142 6.29 -4.80 -16.81
C TYR A 142 5.24 -5.59 -16.04
N PHE A 143 4.38 -6.35 -16.73
CA PHE A 143 3.31 -7.11 -16.07
C PHE A 143 3.84 -8.31 -15.28
N LEU A 144 4.97 -8.90 -15.68
CA LEU A 144 5.66 -9.91 -14.87
C LEU A 144 6.06 -9.33 -13.50
N GLY A 145 6.71 -8.16 -13.50
CA GLY A 145 7.10 -7.47 -12.27
C GLY A 145 5.89 -6.97 -11.47
N CYS A 146 4.94 -6.28 -12.11
CA CYS A 146 3.71 -5.79 -11.48
C CYS A 146 2.94 -6.93 -10.81
N HIS A 147 2.70 -8.05 -11.49
CA HIS A 147 2.03 -9.19 -10.88
C HIS A 147 2.86 -9.89 -9.80
N GLY A 148 4.18 -9.90 -9.93
CA GLY A 148 5.09 -10.36 -8.89
C GLY A 148 4.94 -9.57 -7.58
N ILE A 149 4.91 -8.23 -7.66
CA ILE A 149 4.68 -7.37 -6.49
C ILE A 149 3.25 -7.52 -5.97
N THR A 150 2.26 -7.34 -6.84
CA THR A 150 0.86 -7.23 -6.42
C THR A 150 0.27 -8.55 -5.93
N ILE A 151 0.57 -9.67 -6.59
CA ILE A 151 0.09 -10.99 -6.16
C ILE A 151 1.03 -11.60 -5.10
N GLY A 152 2.34 -11.53 -5.35
CA GLY A 152 3.35 -12.15 -4.52
C GLY A 152 3.63 -11.35 -3.25
N PHE A 153 4.37 -10.26 -3.38
CA PHE A 153 4.86 -9.50 -2.22
C PHE A 153 3.68 -8.96 -1.40
N HIS A 154 2.70 -8.40 -2.08
CA HIS A 154 1.59 -7.73 -1.46
C HIS A 154 0.51 -8.68 -0.94
N ARG A 155 -0.30 -9.27 -1.83
CA ARG A 155 -1.47 -10.06 -1.42
C ARG A 155 -1.10 -11.37 -0.72
N TYR A 156 -0.02 -12.05 -1.16
CA TYR A 156 0.38 -13.32 -0.57
C TYR A 156 1.29 -13.14 0.65
N PHE A 157 2.48 -12.56 0.50
CA PHE A 157 3.48 -12.52 1.57
C PHE A 157 3.15 -11.51 2.67
N THR A 158 2.61 -10.34 2.34
CA THR A 158 2.21 -9.37 3.35
C THR A 158 0.89 -9.73 4.01
N HIS A 159 -0.16 -9.96 3.21
CA HIS A 159 -1.53 -10.01 3.71
C HIS A 159 -2.14 -11.41 3.84
N GLY A 160 -1.47 -12.45 3.35
CA GLY A 160 -1.97 -13.82 3.45
C GLY A 160 -3.35 -14.01 2.84
N ALA A 161 -3.64 -13.34 1.72
CA ALA A 161 -4.93 -13.37 1.06
C ALA A 161 -5.29 -14.75 0.48
N PHE A 162 -4.29 -15.63 0.32
CA PHE A 162 -4.46 -17.02 -0.08
C PHE A 162 -3.29 -17.88 0.41
N LYS A 163 -3.43 -19.19 0.31
CA LYS A 163 -2.34 -20.16 0.45
C LYS A 163 -1.90 -20.63 -0.93
N ALA A 164 -0.63 -20.98 -1.08
CA ALA A 164 -0.03 -21.36 -2.35
C ALA A 164 0.81 -22.62 -2.17
N ARG A 165 0.78 -23.49 -3.18
CA ARG A 165 1.74 -24.60 -3.26
C ARG A 165 3.15 -24.05 -3.47
N ARG A 166 4.15 -24.82 -3.04
CA ARG A 166 5.56 -24.40 -3.07
C ARG A 166 6.03 -23.85 -4.44
N PRO A 167 5.69 -24.44 -5.60
CA PRO A 167 6.12 -23.90 -6.89
C PRO A 167 5.59 -22.47 -7.14
N LEU A 168 4.29 -22.24 -6.95
CA LEU A 168 3.70 -20.91 -7.11
C LEU A 168 4.28 -19.93 -6.09
N ARG A 169 4.47 -20.37 -4.85
CA ARG A 169 5.07 -19.54 -3.79
C ARG A 169 6.45 -19.02 -4.19
N ILE A 170 7.31 -19.89 -4.70
CA ILE A 170 8.66 -19.51 -5.14
C ILE A 170 8.61 -18.66 -6.42
N ALA A 171 7.74 -19.01 -7.37
CA ALA A 171 7.57 -18.23 -8.59
C ALA A 171 7.14 -16.78 -8.30
N LEU A 172 6.21 -16.58 -7.36
CA LEU A 172 5.78 -15.25 -6.94
C LEU A 172 6.89 -14.46 -6.24
N ALA A 173 7.70 -15.12 -5.41
CA ALA A 173 8.86 -14.49 -4.78
C ALA A 173 9.89 -14.02 -5.81
N VAL A 174 10.21 -14.86 -6.80
CA VAL A 174 11.15 -14.51 -7.88
C VAL A 174 10.56 -13.42 -8.78
N ALA A 175 9.32 -13.55 -9.22
CA ALA A 175 8.66 -12.56 -10.07
C ALA A 175 8.61 -11.17 -9.42
N GLY A 176 8.31 -11.09 -8.12
CA GLY A 176 8.35 -9.82 -7.39
C GLY A 176 9.77 -9.25 -7.29
N SER A 177 10.79 -10.09 -7.12
CA SER A 177 12.19 -9.63 -7.14
C SER A 177 12.63 -9.06 -8.51
N LEU A 178 12.03 -9.50 -9.62
CA LEU A 178 12.27 -8.93 -10.96
C LEU A 178 11.61 -7.55 -11.17
N ALA A 179 10.76 -7.09 -10.25
CA ALA A 179 10.26 -5.71 -10.27
C ALA A 179 11.31 -4.70 -9.79
N VAL A 180 12.36 -5.18 -9.12
CA VAL A 180 13.48 -4.36 -8.63
C VAL A 180 13.05 -3.30 -7.60
N GLU A 181 12.11 -3.63 -6.73
CA GLU A 181 11.59 -2.74 -5.67
C GLU A 181 12.23 -3.00 -4.30
N GLY A 182 13.39 -3.66 -4.28
CA GLY A 182 14.10 -4.04 -3.06
C GLY A 182 13.91 -5.52 -2.68
N PRO A 183 14.66 -5.99 -1.66
CA PRO A 183 14.57 -7.36 -1.20
C PRO A 183 13.19 -7.72 -0.65
N LEU A 184 12.70 -8.92 -0.98
CA LEU A 184 11.37 -9.43 -0.59
C LEU A 184 11.03 -9.21 0.89
N VAL A 185 11.91 -9.62 1.81
CA VAL A 185 11.60 -9.56 3.25
C VAL A 185 11.56 -8.12 3.76
N ARG A 186 12.41 -7.23 3.21
CA ARG A 186 12.39 -5.81 3.56
C ARG A 186 11.13 -5.13 3.03
N TRP A 187 10.76 -5.37 1.78
CA TRP A 187 9.53 -4.84 1.19
C TRP A 187 8.30 -5.23 2.02
N VAL A 188 8.20 -6.51 2.42
CA VAL A 188 7.09 -7.00 3.27
C VAL A 188 7.13 -6.34 4.66
N ALA A 189 8.32 -6.17 5.25
CA ALA A 189 8.47 -5.50 6.54
C ALA A 189 8.02 -4.02 6.48
N ASP A 190 8.45 -3.28 5.46
CA ASP A 190 8.04 -1.89 5.21
C ASP A 190 6.52 -1.81 5.02
N HIS A 191 5.94 -2.67 4.19
CA HIS A 191 4.50 -2.66 3.91
C HIS A 191 3.65 -3.01 5.15
N ARG A 192 4.10 -3.98 5.96
CA ARG A 192 3.42 -4.32 7.22
C ARG A 192 3.53 -3.18 8.24
N LYS A 193 4.66 -2.47 8.30
CA LYS A 193 4.82 -1.29 9.15
C LYS A 193 3.92 -0.16 8.68
N HIS A 194 3.85 0.10 7.38
CA HIS A 194 2.91 1.04 6.77
C HIS A 194 1.48 0.71 7.17
N HIS A 195 1.00 -0.53 6.96
CA HIS A 195 -0.35 -0.88 7.38
C HIS A 195 -0.59 -0.74 8.88
N ARG A 196 0.42 -0.89 9.74
CA ARG A 196 0.29 -0.74 11.20
C ARG A 196 0.14 0.73 11.61
N PHE A 197 0.84 1.65 10.95
CA PHE A 197 0.91 3.07 11.30
C PHE A 197 0.40 4.00 10.20
N SER A 198 -0.43 3.49 9.28
CA SER A 198 -0.75 4.17 8.03
C SER A 198 -1.25 5.60 8.25
N ASP A 199 -0.61 6.55 7.56
CA ASP A 199 -0.88 7.99 7.66
C ASP A 199 -0.66 8.61 9.06
N GLU A 200 -0.03 7.88 9.98
CA GLU A 200 0.36 8.31 11.33
C GLU A 200 1.89 8.31 11.51
N GLU A 201 2.35 8.76 12.68
CA GLU A 201 3.77 8.71 13.04
C GLU A 201 4.27 7.25 13.03
N GLY A 202 5.41 7.04 12.38
CA GLY A 202 5.99 5.72 12.19
C GLY A 202 5.66 5.04 10.84
N ASP A 203 4.71 5.56 10.05
CA ASP A 203 4.56 5.15 8.65
C ASP A 203 5.83 5.51 7.86
N PRO A 204 6.54 4.55 7.22
CA PRO A 204 7.74 4.86 6.46
C PRO A 204 7.49 5.88 5.33
N HIS A 205 6.32 5.84 4.69
CA HIS A 205 6.05 6.59 3.47
C HIS A 205 4.68 7.28 3.47
N SER A 206 4.26 7.81 4.63
CA SER A 206 3.04 8.62 4.72
C SER A 206 3.21 9.97 3.98
N PRO A 207 2.27 10.35 3.09
CA PRO A 207 2.25 11.69 2.50
C PRO A 207 1.80 12.78 3.50
N TRP A 208 1.38 12.41 4.70
CA TRP A 208 0.91 13.32 5.75
C TRP A 208 1.97 13.60 6.82
N ARG A 209 3.18 13.05 6.66
CA ARG A 209 4.31 13.18 7.59
C ARG A 209 4.61 14.62 8.05
N TYR A 210 4.42 15.62 7.20
CA TYR A 210 4.77 17.01 7.51
C TYR A 210 3.58 17.88 7.92
N GLY A 211 2.39 17.28 8.11
CA GLY A 211 1.16 17.96 8.47
C GLY A 211 0.15 18.06 7.32
N GLU A 212 -0.97 18.74 7.60
CA GLU A 212 -2.16 18.74 6.73
C GLU A 212 -2.33 19.98 5.86
N SER A 213 -1.44 20.96 5.98
CA SER A 213 -1.45 22.13 5.10
C SER A 213 -1.05 21.74 3.66
N VAL A 214 -1.51 22.52 2.66
CA VAL A 214 -1.16 22.23 1.26
C VAL A 214 0.36 22.18 1.03
N PRO A 215 1.19 23.11 1.53
CA PRO A 215 2.64 23.01 1.38
C PRO A 215 3.24 21.78 2.06
N ALA A 216 2.72 21.40 3.24
CA ALA A 216 3.15 20.19 3.95
C ALA A 216 2.80 18.92 3.17
N LEU A 217 1.60 18.84 2.62
CA LEU A 217 1.15 17.73 1.79
C LEU A 217 1.98 17.61 0.51
N LEU A 218 2.34 18.71 -0.16
CA LEU A 218 3.22 18.66 -1.34
C LEU A 218 4.60 18.10 -1.00
N LYS A 219 5.17 18.53 0.13
CA LYS A 219 6.43 17.97 0.65
C LYS A 219 6.28 16.49 1.02
N GLY A 220 5.15 16.13 1.61
CA GLY A 220 4.83 14.75 2.01
C GLY A 220 4.58 13.84 0.81
N LEU A 221 3.94 14.32 -0.25
CA LEU A 221 3.78 13.59 -1.52
C LEU A 221 5.13 13.25 -2.13
N TRP A 222 6.09 14.19 -2.14
CA TRP A 222 7.46 13.91 -2.55
C TRP A 222 8.13 12.86 -1.66
N TRP A 223 7.95 12.96 -0.34
CA TRP A 223 8.46 11.98 0.62
C TRP A 223 7.89 10.58 0.36
N ALA A 224 6.57 10.44 0.27
CA ALA A 224 5.87 9.18 0.04
C ALA A 224 6.19 8.56 -1.32
N HIS A 225 6.44 9.39 -2.33
CA HIS A 225 6.75 8.92 -3.68
C HIS A 225 8.20 8.42 -3.80
N ILE A 226 9.18 9.18 -3.31
CA ILE A 226 10.60 8.84 -3.49
C ILE A 226 11.43 9.12 -2.23
N GLY A 227 11.17 10.23 -1.52
CA GLY A 227 12.04 10.72 -0.45
C GLY A 227 12.31 9.71 0.67
N TRP A 228 11.31 8.91 1.04
CA TRP A 228 11.43 7.90 2.10
C TRP A 228 12.49 6.83 1.82
N MET A 229 12.78 6.56 0.55
CA MET A 229 13.79 5.56 0.16
C MET A 229 15.20 6.00 0.59
N PHE A 230 15.43 7.30 0.78
CA PHE A 230 16.70 7.84 1.25
C PHE A 230 16.82 7.87 2.79
N ASP A 231 15.77 7.47 3.52
CA ASP A 231 15.87 7.37 4.98
C ASP A 231 16.99 6.38 5.36
N SER A 232 17.87 6.83 6.26
CA SER A 232 19.02 6.06 6.71
C SER A 232 18.61 4.87 7.57
N GLU A 233 17.48 5.00 8.27
CA GLU A 233 16.93 3.93 9.09
C GLU A 233 16.10 2.98 8.23
N ARG A 234 16.25 1.68 8.49
CA ARG A 234 15.48 0.65 7.80
C ARG A 234 14.48 -0.01 8.76
N THR A 235 13.31 -0.36 8.26
CA THR A 235 12.32 -1.12 9.04
C THR A 235 12.88 -2.47 9.47
N SER A 236 12.78 -2.79 10.76
CA SER A 236 13.25 -4.06 11.32
C SER A 236 12.51 -5.25 10.70
N GLN A 237 13.25 -6.13 10.02
CA GLN A 237 12.68 -7.33 9.42
C GLN A 237 12.26 -8.35 10.50
N HIS A 238 13.00 -8.43 11.61
CA HIS A 238 12.71 -9.31 12.73
C HIS A 238 11.40 -8.95 13.43
N LYS A 239 11.10 -7.65 13.51
CA LYS A 239 9.84 -7.17 14.09
C LYS A 239 8.64 -7.35 13.15
N TYR A 240 8.79 -7.01 11.87
CA TYR A 240 7.64 -6.91 10.95
C TYR A 240 7.50 -8.10 9.98
N ALA A 241 8.55 -8.86 9.71
CA ALA A 241 8.52 -10.03 8.80
C ALA A 241 9.20 -11.30 9.37
N PRO A 242 8.99 -11.67 10.65
CA PRO A 242 9.70 -12.81 11.26
C PRO A 242 9.35 -14.16 10.63
N ASP A 243 8.13 -14.32 10.13
CA ASP A 243 7.66 -15.49 9.40
C ASP A 243 8.44 -15.72 8.10
N LEU A 244 8.78 -14.66 7.37
CA LEU A 244 9.58 -14.75 6.15
C LEU A 244 11.06 -15.00 6.45
N ILE A 245 11.60 -14.42 7.52
CA ILE A 245 12.99 -14.67 7.96
C ILE A 245 13.18 -16.16 8.31
N LYS A 246 12.20 -16.76 8.98
CA LYS A 246 12.23 -18.17 9.39
C LYS A 246 12.26 -19.13 8.20
N ASP A 247 11.74 -18.73 7.04
CA ASP A 247 11.73 -19.56 5.85
C ASP A 247 13.06 -19.47 5.07
N PRO A 248 13.87 -20.54 5.01
CA PRO A 248 15.20 -20.48 4.40
C PRO A 248 15.16 -20.23 2.89
N ALA A 249 14.09 -20.63 2.20
CA ALA A 249 13.97 -20.40 0.76
C ALA A 249 13.67 -18.92 0.46
N LEU A 250 12.74 -18.31 1.21
CA LEU A 250 12.41 -16.89 1.05
C LEU A 250 13.58 -16.00 1.51
N ARG A 251 14.25 -16.38 2.60
CA ARG A 251 15.47 -15.71 3.06
C ARG A 251 16.56 -15.72 2.00
N ARG A 252 16.78 -16.85 1.31
CA ARG A 252 17.75 -16.93 0.20
C ARG A 252 17.36 -16.01 -0.96
N ILE A 253 16.12 -16.12 -1.45
CA ILE A 253 15.64 -15.29 -2.57
C ILE A 253 15.78 -13.80 -2.26
N SER A 254 15.45 -13.39 -1.03
CA SER A 254 15.59 -12.00 -0.58
C SER A 254 17.06 -11.55 -0.51
N ARG A 255 17.98 -12.41 -0.08
CA ARG A 255 19.43 -12.10 -0.08
C ARG A 255 20.02 -12.02 -1.49
N ASP A 256 19.47 -12.78 -2.42
CA ASP A 256 19.89 -12.81 -3.82
C ASP A 256 19.31 -11.63 -4.64
N PHE A 257 18.73 -10.62 -3.99
CA PHE A 257 18.10 -9.47 -4.65
C PHE A 257 18.96 -8.83 -5.75
N VAL A 258 20.26 -8.62 -5.50
CA VAL A 258 21.18 -8.05 -6.50
C VAL A 258 21.25 -8.94 -7.75
N TRP A 259 21.25 -10.26 -7.57
CA TRP A 259 21.24 -11.21 -8.68
C TRP A 259 19.94 -11.07 -9.49
N TRP A 260 18.78 -11.02 -8.82
CA TRP A 260 17.49 -10.83 -9.49
C TRP A 260 17.40 -9.50 -10.24
N THR A 261 17.98 -8.44 -9.69
CA THR A 261 18.11 -7.14 -10.37
C THR A 261 18.92 -7.27 -11.65
N VAL A 262 20.11 -7.89 -11.60
CA VAL A 262 20.96 -8.10 -12.78
C VAL A 262 20.21 -8.92 -13.84
N LEU A 263 19.54 -10.00 -13.44
CA LEU A 263 18.75 -10.80 -14.38
C LEU A 263 17.61 -10.00 -14.99
N SER A 264 16.87 -9.24 -14.17
CA SER A 264 15.77 -8.41 -14.67
C SER A 264 16.22 -7.39 -15.71
N LEU A 265 17.43 -6.85 -15.57
CA LEU A 265 18.01 -5.88 -16.51
C LEU A 265 18.66 -6.55 -17.72
N ALA A 266 19.13 -7.80 -17.59
CA ALA A 266 19.80 -8.56 -18.64
C ALA A 266 18.85 -9.33 -19.56
N ILE A 267 17.69 -9.79 -19.08
CA ILE A 267 16.73 -10.55 -19.90
C ILE A 267 16.35 -9.78 -21.19
N PRO A 268 15.95 -8.50 -21.14
CA PRO A 268 15.55 -7.77 -22.34
C PRO A 268 16.65 -7.64 -23.41
N PRO A 269 17.89 -7.16 -23.13
CA PRO A 269 18.93 -7.10 -24.15
C PRO A 269 19.32 -8.46 -24.70
N LEU A 270 19.36 -9.51 -23.87
CA LEU A 270 19.68 -10.86 -24.33
C LEU A 270 18.60 -11.38 -25.29
N ALA A 271 17.32 -11.13 -25.00
CA ALA A 271 16.23 -11.47 -25.90
C ALA A 271 16.27 -10.64 -27.19
N GLY A 272 16.53 -9.33 -27.08
CA GLY A 272 16.68 -8.43 -28.22
C GLY A 272 17.81 -8.87 -29.16
N TRP A 273 18.96 -9.22 -28.60
CA TRP A 273 20.08 -9.78 -29.36
C TRP A 273 19.72 -11.13 -29.99
N ALA A 274 19.14 -12.06 -29.23
CA ALA A 274 18.83 -13.40 -29.72
C ALA A 274 17.82 -13.41 -30.87
N VAL A 275 16.84 -12.50 -30.87
CA VAL A 275 15.83 -12.40 -31.92
C VAL A 275 16.35 -11.67 -33.16
N THR A 276 17.15 -10.61 -32.98
CA THR A 276 17.59 -9.76 -34.10
C THR A 276 18.95 -10.14 -34.66
N GLY A 277 19.79 -10.83 -33.88
CA GLY A 277 21.21 -11.06 -34.19
C GLY A 277 22.08 -9.80 -34.13
N THR A 278 21.58 -8.68 -33.59
CA THR A 278 22.27 -7.37 -33.65
C THR A 278 22.47 -6.73 -32.28
N TRP A 279 23.55 -5.95 -32.15
CA TRP A 279 23.79 -5.09 -30.98
C TRP A 279 22.77 -3.95 -30.87
N GLN A 280 22.26 -3.46 -32.00
CA GLN A 280 21.18 -2.47 -32.04
C GLN A 280 19.93 -3.00 -31.34
N GLY A 281 19.47 -4.21 -31.69
CA GLY A 281 18.30 -4.83 -31.07
C GLY A 281 18.50 -5.13 -29.59
N ALA A 282 19.72 -5.47 -29.17
CA ALA A 282 20.07 -5.60 -27.75
C ALA A 282 19.93 -4.25 -27.02
N ALA A 283 20.44 -3.18 -27.61
CA ALA A 283 20.43 -1.84 -27.01
C ALA A 283 19.01 -1.26 -26.89
N THR A 284 18.17 -1.37 -27.92
CA THR A 284 16.77 -0.91 -27.86
C THR A 284 15.98 -1.72 -26.84
N ALA A 285 16.18 -3.04 -26.79
CA ALA A 285 15.50 -3.91 -25.84
C ALA A 285 15.92 -3.62 -24.39
N PHE A 286 17.20 -3.30 -24.14
CA PHE A 286 17.66 -2.82 -22.83
C PHE A 286 17.00 -1.50 -22.46
N PHE A 287 16.96 -0.53 -23.38
CA PHE A 287 16.37 0.77 -23.12
C PHE A 287 14.89 0.65 -22.74
N TRP A 288 14.07 -0.03 -23.56
CA TRP A 288 12.63 -0.14 -23.36
C TRP A 288 12.25 -1.20 -22.31
N GLY A 289 12.77 -2.42 -22.46
CA GLY A 289 12.43 -3.56 -21.61
C GLY A 289 13.10 -3.55 -20.24
N SER A 290 14.21 -2.84 -20.08
CA SER A 290 14.90 -2.71 -18.78
C SER A 290 14.67 -1.33 -18.18
N LEU A 291 15.20 -0.25 -18.77
CA LEU A 291 15.23 1.07 -18.11
C LEU A 291 13.84 1.74 -18.04
N VAL A 292 13.19 1.95 -19.19
CA VAL A 292 11.86 2.60 -19.26
C VAL A 292 10.83 1.79 -18.47
N ARG A 293 10.86 0.46 -18.60
CA ARG A 293 10.01 -0.45 -17.83
C ARG A 293 10.19 -0.27 -16.31
N VAL A 294 11.43 -0.28 -15.80
CA VAL A 294 11.70 -0.11 -14.36
C VAL A 294 11.14 1.21 -13.88
N ALA A 295 11.46 2.30 -14.58
CA ALA A 295 11.00 3.64 -14.22
C ALA A 295 9.46 3.69 -14.15
N LEU A 296 8.79 3.22 -15.19
CA LEU A 296 7.33 3.23 -15.25
C LEU A 296 6.72 2.40 -14.12
N LEU A 297 7.23 1.19 -13.86
CA LEU A 297 6.70 0.32 -12.81
C LEU A 297 6.87 0.96 -11.43
N HIS A 298 8.07 1.48 -11.15
CA HIS A 298 8.38 2.13 -9.88
C HIS A 298 7.51 3.34 -9.62
N HIS A 299 7.38 4.25 -10.59
CA HIS A 299 6.50 5.42 -10.42
C HIS A 299 5.03 5.04 -10.24
N VAL A 300 4.57 3.95 -10.86
CA VAL A 300 3.22 3.43 -10.62
C VAL A 300 3.08 2.89 -9.21
N THR A 301 4.02 2.07 -8.72
CA THR A 301 4.00 1.56 -7.34
C THR A 301 4.08 2.69 -6.32
N TRP A 302 5.01 3.64 -6.50
CA TRP A 302 5.18 4.78 -5.61
C TRP A 302 3.96 5.72 -5.62
N SER A 303 3.21 5.78 -6.72
CA SER A 303 1.94 6.50 -6.78
C SER A 303 0.86 5.88 -5.90
N ILE A 304 0.96 4.59 -5.58
CA ILE A 304 0.05 3.96 -4.62
C ILE A 304 0.30 4.54 -3.23
N ASN A 305 1.55 4.66 -2.81
CA ASN A 305 1.92 5.24 -1.51
C ASN A 305 1.61 6.74 -1.43
N SER A 306 1.83 7.48 -2.52
CA SER A 306 1.63 8.94 -2.52
C SER A 306 0.21 9.35 -2.90
N ILE A 307 -0.19 9.12 -4.16
CA ILE A 307 -1.45 9.60 -4.72
C ILE A 307 -2.63 8.92 -4.02
N CYS A 308 -2.60 7.60 -3.84
CA CYS A 308 -3.74 6.89 -3.26
C CYS A 308 -3.91 7.15 -1.75
N HIS A 309 -2.94 7.74 -1.04
CA HIS A 309 -3.11 8.20 0.35
C HIS A 309 -3.45 9.69 0.47
N ALA A 310 -3.28 10.47 -0.59
CA ALA A 310 -3.64 11.88 -0.60
C ALA A 310 -5.02 12.13 -1.21
N VAL A 311 -5.37 11.42 -2.29
CA VAL A 311 -6.57 11.66 -3.09
C VAL A 311 -7.31 10.37 -3.43
N GLY A 312 -8.55 10.50 -3.92
CA GLY A 312 -9.36 9.39 -4.39
C GLY A 312 -10.64 9.18 -3.59
N ARG A 313 -11.52 8.31 -4.11
CA ARG A 313 -12.82 8.04 -3.47
C ARG A 313 -12.68 7.07 -2.31
N ARG A 314 -13.41 7.27 -1.20
CA ARG A 314 -13.34 6.44 0.02
C ARG A 314 -14.66 5.75 0.35
N PRO A 315 -15.16 4.82 -0.50
CA PRO A 315 -16.46 4.16 -0.27
C PRO A 315 -16.46 3.18 0.91
N PHE A 316 -15.32 2.86 1.50
CA PHE A 316 -15.16 1.92 2.62
C PHE A 316 -14.50 2.60 3.82
N ARG A 317 -14.92 2.20 5.02
CA ARG A 317 -14.34 2.63 6.30
C ARG A 317 -12.97 2.01 6.48
N SER A 318 -11.93 2.84 6.43
CA SER A 318 -10.56 2.54 6.87
C SER A 318 -10.18 3.52 8.00
N ARG A 319 -9.03 3.30 8.63
CA ARG A 319 -8.50 4.16 9.72
C ARG A 319 -7.53 5.24 9.23
N ASP A 320 -7.23 5.21 7.94
CA ASP A 320 -6.24 5.99 7.22
C ASP A 320 -6.92 6.84 6.13
N ARG A 321 -6.12 7.57 5.36
CA ARG A 321 -6.57 8.43 4.26
C ARG A 321 -6.48 7.74 2.91
N SER A 322 -6.37 6.41 2.84
CA SER A 322 -6.33 5.68 1.57
C SER A 322 -7.60 5.89 0.74
N GLY A 323 -7.44 5.97 -0.58
CA GLY A 323 -8.42 6.38 -1.57
C GLY A 323 -8.34 5.53 -2.84
N ASN A 324 -9.48 5.35 -3.50
CA ASN A 324 -9.57 4.67 -4.78
C ASN A 324 -9.29 5.63 -5.94
N VAL A 325 -8.30 5.30 -6.77
CA VAL A 325 -7.87 6.09 -7.94
C VAL A 325 -8.01 5.25 -9.20
N TRP A 326 -9.09 5.47 -9.96
CA TRP A 326 -9.50 4.53 -11.02
C TRP A 326 -8.56 4.48 -12.23
N TRP A 327 -7.97 5.61 -12.64
CA TRP A 327 -7.13 5.70 -13.84
C TRP A 327 -5.77 5.00 -13.67
N LEU A 328 -5.36 4.73 -12.42
CA LEU A 328 -4.19 3.91 -12.10
C LEU A 328 -4.48 2.40 -12.12
N ALA A 329 -5.73 1.96 -12.23
CA ALA A 329 -6.09 0.56 -11.96
C ALA A 329 -5.45 -0.43 -12.94
N VAL A 330 -5.28 -0.05 -14.21
CA VAL A 330 -4.65 -0.92 -15.22
C VAL A 330 -3.15 -1.03 -14.98
N LEU A 331 -2.48 0.11 -14.81
CA LEU A 331 -1.03 0.17 -14.60
C LEU A 331 -0.63 -0.51 -13.29
N SER A 332 -1.39 -0.26 -12.22
CA SER A 332 -1.15 -0.85 -10.89
C SER A 332 -1.69 -2.27 -10.73
N CYS A 333 -2.21 -2.89 -11.79
CA CYS A 333 -2.79 -4.23 -11.74
C CYS A 333 -3.93 -4.41 -10.69
N GLY A 334 -4.58 -3.31 -10.28
CA GLY A 334 -5.66 -3.28 -9.29
C GLY A 334 -5.29 -2.71 -7.91
N GLU A 335 -4.04 -2.31 -7.67
CA GLU A 335 -3.62 -1.79 -6.35
C GLU A 335 -4.12 -0.39 -6.02
N SER A 336 -4.53 0.38 -7.02
CA SER A 336 -5.12 1.70 -6.83
C SER A 336 -6.56 1.68 -6.32
N TRP A 337 -7.17 0.51 -6.12
CA TRP A 337 -8.38 0.34 -5.30
C TRP A 337 -8.02 0.32 -3.81
N HIS A 338 -7.29 1.35 -3.40
CA HIS A 338 -6.50 1.36 -2.19
C HIS A 338 -7.35 1.52 -0.92
N ASN A 339 -8.50 2.20 -1.03
CA ASN A 339 -9.40 2.35 0.11
C ASN A 339 -10.03 1.02 0.54
N LEU A 340 -10.45 0.17 -0.40
CA LEU A 340 -10.91 -1.17 0.00
C LEU A 340 -9.76 -1.97 0.58
N HIS A 341 -8.61 -1.91 -0.08
CA HIS A 341 -7.43 -2.63 0.35
C HIS A 341 -7.10 -2.37 1.83
N HIS A 342 -7.04 -1.10 2.26
CA HIS A 342 -6.83 -0.77 3.67
C HIS A 342 -8.02 -1.09 4.58
N ALA A 343 -9.25 -0.99 4.07
CA ALA A 343 -10.44 -1.42 4.81
C ALA A 343 -10.49 -2.95 5.01
N ASP A 344 -9.90 -3.74 4.12
CA ASP A 344 -9.86 -5.20 4.18
C ASP A 344 -8.56 -5.79 3.56
N PRO A 345 -7.43 -5.71 4.28
CA PRO A 345 -6.11 -6.01 3.69
C PRO A 345 -5.95 -7.45 3.26
N THR A 346 -6.65 -8.37 3.92
CA THR A 346 -6.58 -9.81 3.64
C THR A 346 -7.42 -10.25 2.45
N SER A 347 -8.17 -9.36 1.81
CA SER A 347 -8.97 -9.68 0.62
C SER A 347 -8.06 -9.99 -0.58
N ALA A 348 -8.35 -11.08 -1.30
CA ALA A 348 -7.63 -11.42 -2.53
C ALA A 348 -7.97 -10.48 -3.71
N ARG A 349 -9.00 -9.63 -3.56
CA ARG A 349 -9.48 -8.69 -4.58
C ARG A 349 -9.69 -7.32 -3.98
N HIS A 350 -9.07 -6.30 -4.58
CA HIS A 350 -9.18 -4.92 -4.14
C HIS A 350 -10.29 -4.18 -4.93
N GLY A 351 -10.45 -4.47 -6.22
CA GLY A 351 -11.49 -3.86 -7.06
C GLY A 351 -12.85 -4.55 -6.95
N VAL A 352 -13.64 -4.30 -5.90
CA VAL A 352 -14.92 -5.01 -5.64
C VAL A 352 -16.18 -4.35 -6.19
N LEU A 353 -16.13 -3.06 -6.53
CA LEU A 353 -17.25 -2.36 -7.13
C LEU A 353 -17.33 -2.62 -8.64
N ARG A 354 -18.51 -2.40 -9.22
CA ARG A 354 -18.75 -2.59 -10.66
C ARG A 354 -17.78 -1.70 -11.47
N GLY A 355 -17.15 -2.27 -12.48
CA GLY A 355 -16.20 -1.58 -13.35
C GLY A 355 -14.77 -1.48 -12.79
N GLN A 356 -14.52 -1.89 -11.54
CA GLN A 356 -13.17 -1.87 -10.98
C GLN A 356 -12.31 -3.01 -11.55
N LEU A 357 -11.32 -2.64 -12.37
CA LEU A 357 -10.39 -3.57 -13.00
C LEU A 357 -9.30 -4.01 -12.02
N ASP A 358 -9.11 -5.31 -11.88
CA ASP A 358 -8.14 -5.92 -10.97
C ASP A 358 -7.61 -7.20 -11.63
N SER A 359 -6.54 -7.06 -12.43
CA SER A 359 -5.93 -8.17 -13.16
C SER A 359 -5.25 -9.16 -12.22
N SER A 360 -4.69 -8.70 -11.10
CA SER A 360 -4.09 -9.56 -10.09
C SER A 360 -5.10 -10.51 -9.44
N ALA A 361 -6.31 -10.03 -9.12
CA ALA A 361 -7.40 -10.89 -8.65
C ALA A 361 -7.81 -11.92 -9.70
N ARG A 362 -7.83 -11.55 -11.00
CA ARG A 362 -8.14 -12.50 -12.07
C ARG A 362 -7.08 -13.61 -12.16
N LEU A 363 -5.80 -13.27 -12.07
CA LEU A 363 -4.71 -14.26 -12.08
C LEU A 363 -4.75 -15.17 -10.85
N ILE A 364 -5.01 -14.64 -9.65
CA ILE A 364 -5.21 -15.45 -8.44
C ILE A 364 -6.34 -16.46 -8.64
N ARG A 365 -7.45 -16.06 -9.28
CA ARG A 365 -8.56 -16.98 -9.61
C ARG A 365 -8.10 -18.10 -10.56
N TRP A 366 -7.25 -17.82 -11.53
CA TRP A 366 -6.69 -18.86 -12.40
C TRP A 366 -5.78 -19.81 -11.63
N PHE A 367 -4.91 -19.29 -10.76
CA PHE A 367 -4.07 -20.12 -9.89
C PHE A 367 -4.89 -21.04 -8.98
N GLU A 368 -6.01 -20.55 -8.45
CA GLU A 368 -6.94 -21.34 -7.65
C GLU A 368 -7.60 -22.45 -8.47
N ARG A 369 -8.10 -22.14 -9.67
CA ARG A 369 -8.70 -23.14 -10.58
C ARG A 369 -7.71 -24.23 -11.00
N LEU A 370 -6.44 -23.88 -11.14
CA LEU A 370 -5.36 -24.83 -11.46
C LEU A 370 -4.87 -25.60 -10.22
N GLY A 371 -5.41 -25.32 -9.02
CA GLY A 371 -5.01 -25.93 -7.76
C GLY A 371 -3.63 -25.49 -7.26
N TRP A 372 -3.06 -24.42 -7.83
CA TRP A 372 -1.78 -23.86 -7.38
C TRP A 372 -1.94 -22.96 -6.15
N ALA A 373 -3.09 -22.29 -6.06
CA ALA A 373 -3.55 -21.55 -4.89
C ALA A 373 -4.77 -22.24 -4.24
N TYR A 374 -4.95 -22.04 -2.95
CA TYR A 374 -6.07 -22.56 -2.16
C TYR A 374 -6.35 -21.64 -0.97
N ASP A 375 -7.47 -21.87 -0.26
CA ASP A 375 -7.94 -21.03 0.85
C ASP A 375 -7.94 -19.53 0.51
N VAL A 376 -8.40 -19.20 -0.70
CA VAL A 376 -8.39 -17.82 -1.19
C VAL A 376 -9.50 -17.02 -0.50
N ARG A 377 -9.11 -15.89 0.08
CA ARG A 377 -10.01 -14.97 0.80
C ARG A 377 -10.71 -14.05 -0.17
N TRP A 378 -11.70 -14.58 -0.88
CA TRP A 378 -12.56 -13.77 -1.76
C TRP A 378 -13.52 -12.89 -0.95
N PRO A 379 -13.75 -11.64 -1.39
CA PRO A 379 -14.72 -10.79 -0.73
C PRO A 379 -16.14 -11.30 -0.96
N SER A 380 -16.97 -11.30 0.08
CA SER A 380 -18.42 -11.58 0.03
C SER A 380 -19.22 -10.30 0.17
N ALA A 381 -20.49 -10.32 -0.25
CA ALA A 381 -21.38 -9.14 -0.12
C ALA A 381 -21.45 -8.66 1.34
N ALA A 382 -21.70 -9.56 2.28
CA ALA A 382 -21.74 -9.23 3.71
C ALA A 382 -20.42 -8.63 4.23
N ARG A 383 -19.27 -9.15 3.78
CA ARG A 383 -17.94 -8.64 4.16
C ARG A 383 -17.69 -7.23 3.63
N ILE A 384 -18.08 -6.96 2.39
CA ILE A 384 -17.98 -5.63 1.76
C ILE A 384 -18.95 -4.65 2.46
N ASP A 385 -20.20 -5.06 2.65
CA ASP A 385 -21.25 -4.21 3.21
C ASP A 385 -20.93 -3.80 4.66
N ALA A 386 -20.35 -4.70 5.45
CA ALA A 386 -19.85 -4.40 6.79
C ALA A 386 -18.80 -3.29 6.82
N ARG A 387 -18.07 -3.09 5.71
CA ARG A 387 -17.02 -2.07 5.57
C ARG A 387 -17.48 -0.83 4.82
N ARG A 388 -18.68 -0.78 4.24
CA ARG A 388 -19.14 0.42 3.51
C ARG A 388 -19.17 1.64 4.43
N SER A 389 -18.71 2.76 3.89
CA SER A 389 -18.91 4.06 4.50
C SER A 389 -20.40 4.41 4.49
N THR A 390 -20.89 4.96 5.60
CA THR A 390 -22.25 5.48 5.73
C THR A 390 -22.38 6.91 5.23
N THR A 391 -21.24 7.58 4.98
CA THR A 391 -21.20 8.91 4.39
C THR A 391 -21.46 8.79 2.89
N ALA A 392 -22.40 9.57 2.36
CA ALA A 392 -22.75 9.56 0.94
C ALA A 392 -21.49 9.70 0.07
N PRO A 393 -21.41 9.03 -1.09
CA PRO A 393 -20.25 9.16 -1.96
C PRO A 393 -20.13 10.61 -2.41
N ASP A 394 -19.02 11.27 -2.08
CA ASP A 394 -18.68 12.56 -2.67
C ASP A 394 -18.69 12.39 -4.19
N THR A 395 -19.67 13.04 -4.83
CA THR A 395 -19.77 13.16 -6.27
C THR A 395 -18.64 14.06 -6.74
N ALA A 396 -17.51 13.45 -7.10
CA ALA A 396 -16.42 14.08 -7.85
C ALA A 396 -16.08 13.20 -9.05
#